data_AF-Q3TPN3-F1
#
_entry.id   AF-Q3TPN3-F1
#
_cell.length_a   1.000
_cell.length_b   1.000
_cell.length_c   1.000
_cell.angle_alpha   90.00
_cell.angle_beta   90.00
_cell.angle_gamma   90.00
#
_symmetry.space_group_name_H-M   'P 1'
#
loop_
_entity.id
_entity.type
_entity.pdbx_description
1 polymer ?
#
loop_
_entity_poly.entity_id
_entity_poly.type
_entity_poly.pdbx_seq_one_letter_code
_entity_poly.pdbx_strand_id
1 'polypeptide(L)'
;GTKKIWHCESNRSHTTIAKYAQYQASSFQESLREENEKRSHHKDHSDSESTSSDNSGKRRKGPFKTIKFGTNIDLSDDKKWKLQLHELTKLPAFVRVVSAGNLLSHVGHTILGMNTVQLYMKVPGSRTPGHQENNNFCSVNINIGPGDCEWFVVPEGYWGVLNDFCEKNNLNFLMGSWWPNLEDLYEANVPVYRFIQRPGDLVWINAGTVHWVQAIGWCNNIAWNVGPLTACQYKLAVERYEWNKLQNVKSIVPMVHLSWNMARNIKVSDPKLFEMIKYCLLRTLKQCQTLREALIAAGKEIIWHGRTKEEPAHYCSICEVEVFDLLFVTNESNSRKTYIVHCQDCARKTSGNLENFVVLEQYKMEDLMQVYDQFTLAPPLPSASS
;
A
#
# COMPACT_ATOMS: atom_id res chain seq x y z
N GLY A 1 -1.86 5.84 31.55
CA GLY A 1 -3.06 5.56 30.76
C GLY A 1 -4.25 6.27 31.37
N THR A 2 -4.35 7.58 31.18
CA THR A 2 -5.41 8.43 31.75
C THR A 2 -6.65 8.51 30.84
N LYS A 3 -6.49 8.33 29.52
CA LYS A 3 -7.58 8.31 28.54
C LYS A 3 -7.17 7.45 27.33
N LYS A 4 -8.13 6.79 26.67
CA LYS A 4 -7.95 6.19 25.33
C LYS A 4 -7.95 7.31 24.28
N ILE A 5 -7.05 7.24 23.31
CA ILE A 5 -6.93 8.21 22.21
C ILE A 5 -6.75 7.48 20.89
N TRP A 6 -7.12 8.12 19.78
CA TRP A 6 -6.96 7.57 18.43
C TRP A 6 -5.53 7.66 17.92
N HIS A 7 -4.75 8.66 18.33
CA HIS A 7 -3.37 8.81 17.88
C HIS A 7 -2.52 7.61 18.33
N CYS A 8 -1.88 6.94 17.36
CA CYS A 8 -0.98 5.82 17.60
C CYS A 8 0.46 6.28 17.43
N GLU A 9 1.21 6.38 18.53
CA GLU A 9 2.63 6.75 18.48
C GLU A 9 3.44 5.68 17.75
N SER A 10 4.10 6.05 16.65
CA SER A 10 4.93 5.17 15.83
C SER A 10 6.07 5.96 15.18
N ASN A 11 7.24 5.96 15.84
CA ASN A 11 8.39 6.75 15.42
C ASN A 11 9.32 5.94 14.49
N ARG A 12 9.66 6.52 13.33
CA ARG A 12 10.50 5.85 12.31
C ARG A 12 11.99 5.94 12.65
N SER A 13 12.69 4.81 12.51
CA SER A 13 14.16 4.72 12.49
C SER A 13 14.60 3.58 11.57
N HIS A 14 15.90 3.48 11.26
CA HIS A 14 16.44 2.44 10.38
C HIS A 14 17.47 1.57 11.10
N THR A 15 17.49 0.28 10.79
CA THR A 15 18.45 -0.70 11.32
C THR A 15 18.66 -1.83 10.32
N THR A 16 19.51 -2.81 10.63
CA THR A 16 19.73 -4.00 9.80
C THR A 16 18.90 -5.19 10.31
N ILE A 17 18.60 -6.14 9.42
CA ILE A 17 17.91 -7.41 9.79
C ILE A 17 18.65 -8.10 10.94
N ALA A 18 19.98 -8.16 10.89
CA ALA A 18 20.80 -8.78 11.94
C ALA A 18 20.61 -8.11 13.32
N LYS A 19 20.66 -6.78 13.38
CA LYS A 19 20.45 -6.04 14.63
C LYS A 19 19.01 -6.16 15.15
N TYR A 20 18.03 -6.17 14.24
CA TYR A 20 16.63 -6.35 14.65
C TYR A 20 16.36 -7.77 15.16
N ALA A 21 16.94 -8.80 14.53
CA ALA A 21 16.84 -10.19 15.00
C ALA A 21 17.42 -10.35 16.41
N GLN A 22 18.56 -9.73 16.71
CA GLN A 22 19.14 -9.70 18.07
C GLN A 22 18.19 -9.04 19.08
N TYR A 23 17.51 -7.95 18.68
CA TYR A 23 16.50 -7.30 19.52
C TYR A 23 15.28 -8.22 19.74
N GLN A 24 14.75 -8.83 18.67
CA GLN A 24 13.58 -9.71 18.74
C GLN A 24 13.86 -10.91 19.65
N ALA A 25 15.02 -11.54 19.51
CA ALA A 25 15.45 -12.66 20.34
C ALA A 25 15.69 -12.26 21.81
N SER A 26 16.37 -11.13 22.05
CA SER A 26 16.61 -10.67 23.43
C SER A 26 15.31 -10.27 24.13
N SER A 27 14.35 -9.67 23.41
CA SER A 27 13.02 -9.38 23.93
C SER A 27 12.25 -10.64 24.35
N PHE A 28 12.39 -11.74 23.62
CA PHE A 28 11.77 -13.03 23.98
C PHE A 28 12.40 -13.61 25.26
N GLN A 29 13.73 -13.60 25.34
CA GLN A 29 14.47 -14.10 26.51
C GLN A 29 14.18 -13.27 27.77
N GLU A 30 14.07 -11.95 27.65
CA GLU A 30 13.69 -11.06 28.77
C GLU A 30 12.30 -11.44 29.30
N SER A 31 11.32 -11.63 28.41
CA SER A 31 9.96 -12.01 28.82
C SER A 31 9.89 -13.37 29.51
N LEU A 32 10.67 -14.37 29.04
CA LEU A 32 10.73 -15.67 29.70
C LEU A 32 11.33 -15.60 31.11
N ARG A 33 12.33 -14.73 31.31
CA ARG A 33 12.92 -14.50 32.64
C ARG A 33 11.90 -13.85 33.58
N GLU A 34 11.21 -12.80 33.12
CA GLU A 34 10.16 -12.12 33.89
C GLU A 34 9.01 -13.07 34.27
N GLU A 35 8.62 -13.99 33.38
CA GLU A 35 7.61 -15.01 33.72
C GLU A 35 8.11 -16.04 34.74
N ASN A 36 9.35 -16.52 34.60
CA ASN A 36 9.93 -17.47 35.54
C ASN A 36 10.11 -16.87 36.94
N GLU A 37 10.53 -15.61 37.04
CA GLU A 37 10.64 -14.89 38.32
C GLU A 37 9.27 -14.76 39.01
N LYS A 38 8.21 -14.41 38.25
CA LYS A 38 6.83 -14.36 38.78
C LYS A 38 6.34 -15.72 39.25
N ARG A 39 6.66 -16.79 38.55
CA ARG A 39 6.31 -18.17 38.96
C ARG A 39 7.07 -18.63 40.20
N SER A 40 8.33 -18.22 40.35
CA SER A 40 9.13 -18.51 41.55
C SER A 40 8.57 -17.80 42.78
N HIS A 41 8.24 -16.51 42.68
CA HIS A 41 7.66 -15.74 43.79
C HIS A 41 6.26 -16.22 44.21
N HIS A 42 5.50 -16.86 43.32
CA HIS A 42 4.23 -17.50 43.68
C HIS A 42 4.38 -18.84 44.44
N LYS A 43 5.54 -19.49 44.41
CA LYS A 43 5.81 -20.71 45.18
C LYS A 43 6.26 -20.46 46.62
N ASP A 44 6.78 -19.27 46.91
CA ASP A 44 7.29 -18.92 48.24
C ASP A 44 6.28 -18.13 49.12
N HIS A 45 5.01 -18.04 48.71
CA HIS A 45 3.93 -17.45 49.51
C HIS A 45 3.15 -18.49 50.34
N SER A 46 3.87 -19.44 50.95
CA SER A 46 3.49 -20.01 52.24
C SER A 46 4.57 -19.60 53.25
N ASP A 47 4.20 -18.71 54.16
CA ASP A 47 4.90 -18.33 55.39
C ASP A 47 6.15 -17.43 55.26
N SER A 48 5.95 -16.11 55.26
CA SER A 48 6.54 -15.18 56.26
C SER A 48 6.47 -13.73 55.80
N GLU A 49 5.96 -12.86 56.69
CA GLU A 49 6.14 -11.41 56.60
C GLU A 49 7.62 -11.05 56.74
N SER A 50 8.18 -10.28 55.80
CA SER A 50 9.26 -9.34 56.11
C SER A 50 9.38 -8.25 55.06
N THR A 51 9.38 -7.02 55.57
CA THR A 51 9.66 -5.77 54.86
C THR A 51 11.15 -5.65 54.54
N SER A 52 11.51 -5.48 53.27
CA SER A 52 12.78 -4.85 52.92
C SER A 52 12.66 -4.05 51.63
N SER A 53 12.72 -2.73 51.81
CA SER A 53 12.86 -1.72 50.79
C SER A 53 14.25 -1.79 50.15
N ASP A 54 14.33 -2.20 48.89
CA ASP A 54 15.54 -2.04 48.09
C ASP A 54 15.30 -1.16 46.87
N ASN A 55 15.99 -0.03 46.89
CA ASN A 55 15.81 1.13 46.04
C ASN A 55 16.91 1.12 44.97
N SER A 56 16.83 0.21 43.99
CA SER A 56 17.74 0.20 42.85
C SER A 56 17.21 1.11 41.73
N GLY A 57 17.95 2.17 41.42
CA GLY A 57 17.69 3.22 40.42
C GLY A 57 16.89 2.81 39.17
N LYS A 58 15.56 2.76 39.30
CA LYS A 58 14.65 2.72 38.15
C LYS A 58 14.61 4.12 37.55
N ARG A 59 15.39 4.34 36.49
CA ARG A 59 15.04 5.37 35.48
C ARG A 59 13.53 5.26 35.27
N ARG A 60 12.79 6.34 35.53
CA ARG A 60 11.31 6.40 35.46
C ARG A 60 10.84 5.96 34.07
N LYS A 61 10.75 4.66 33.82
CA LYS A 61 10.03 4.08 32.68
C LYS A 61 8.56 4.40 32.95
N GLY A 62 7.93 5.11 32.02
CA GLY A 62 6.49 5.35 32.09
C GLY A 62 5.71 4.04 32.18
N PRO A 63 4.38 4.09 32.40
CA PRO A 63 3.57 2.89 32.59
C PRO A 63 3.52 1.95 31.37
N PHE A 64 4.04 2.37 30.21
CA PHE A 64 4.08 1.59 28.97
C PHE A 64 5.53 1.31 28.54
N LYS A 65 5.83 0.06 28.18
CA LYS A 65 7.14 -0.38 27.67
C LYS A 65 7.28 0.04 26.21
N THR A 66 8.38 0.72 25.87
CA THR A 66 8.73 0.98 24.47
C THR A 66 9.14 -0.32 23.78
N ILE A 67 8.61 -0.55 22.60
CA ILE A 67 8.95 -1.68 21.72
C ILE A 67 9.47 -1.17 20.37
N LYS A 68 10.08 -2.05 19.57
CA LYS A 68 10.50 -1.75 18.20
C LYS A 68 9.84 -2.74 17.25
N PHE A 69 9.36 -2.28 16.11
CA PHE A 69 8.73 -3.10 15.08
C PHE A 69 9.54 -3.04 13.78
N GLY A 70 10.02 -4.19 13.29
CA GLY A 70 10.70 -4.31 12.01
C GLY A 70 9.66 -4.40 10.90
N THR A 71 9.40 -3.31 10.21
CA THR A 71 8.34 -3.20 9.21
C THR A 71 8.89 -2.95 7.82
N ASN A 72 8.15 -3.37 6.78
CA ASN A 72 8.41 -3.10 5.37
C ASN A 72 9.82 -3.50 4.88
N ILE A 73 10.34 -4.64 5.36
CA ILE A 73 11.61 -5.20 4.89
C ILE A 73 11.40 -5.73 3.47
N ASP A 74 12.15 -5.21 2.51
CA ASP A 74 11.96 -5.54 1.09
C ASP A 74 12.61 -6.88 0.70
N LEU A 75 11.81 -7.78 0.12
CA LEU A 75 12.23 -9.07 -0.40
C LEU A 75 12.23 -9.12 -1.95
N SER A 76 12.25 -7.97 -2.64
CA SER A 76 12.17 -7.88 -4.10
C SER A 76 13.35 -8.48 -4.87
N ASP A 77 14.54 -8.54 -4.28
CA ASP A 77 15.77 -9.01 -4.94
C ASP A 77 15.82 -10.55 -5.02
N ASP A 78 15.43 -11.11 -6.18
CA ASP A 78 15.43 -12.55 -6.42
C ASP A 78 16.80 -13.20 -6.24
N LYS A 79 17.91 -12.50 -6.49
CA LYS A 79 19.26 -13.07 -6.28
C LYS A 79 19.53 -13.34 -4.81
N LYS A 80 18.95 -12.54 -3.91
CA LYS A 80 19.08 -12.68 -2.45
C LYS A 80 18.03 -13.60 -1.86
N TRP A 81 16.81 -13.55 -2.40
CA TRP A 81 15.63 -14.19 -1.80
C TRP A 81 15.04 -15.33 -2.65
N LYS A 82 15.82 -15.88 -3.59
CA LYS A 82 15.39 -16.91 -4.55
C LYS A 82 14.57 -18.03 -3.93
N LEU A 83 15.06 -18.61 -2.83
CA LEU A 83 14.37 -19.73 -2.17
C LEU A 83 13.04 -19.29 -1.57
N GLN A 84 13.01 -18.12 -0.94
CA GLN A 84 11.82 -17.56 -0.31
C GLN A 84 10.75 -17.22 -1.35
N LEU A 85 11.13 -16.55 -2.44
CA LEU A 85 10.22 -16.18 -3.51
C LEU A 85 9.74 -17.40 -4.31
N HIS A 86 10.61 -18.38 -4.55
CA HIS A 86 10.22 -19.63 -5.21
C HIS A 86 9.17 -20.40 -4.41
N GLU A 87 9.26 -20.42 -3.07
CA GLU A 87 8.29 -21.11 -2.22
C GLU A 87 6.86 -20.56 -2.42
N LEU A 88 6.72 -19.24 -2.62
CA LEU A 88 5.43 -18.59 -2.85
C LEU A 88 4.80 -18.91 -4.20
N THR A 89 5.56 -19.48 -5.15
CA THR A 89 5.01 -19.90 -6.45
C THR A 89 4.05 -21.08 -6.33
N LYS A 90 4.10 -21.81 -5.20
CA LYS A 90 3.19 -22.91 -4.84
C LYS A 90 1.78 -22.43 -4.50
N LEU A 91 1.61 -21.15 -4.18
CA LEU A 91 0.31 -20.60 -3.85
C LEU A 91 -0.65 -20.59 -5.06
N PRO A 92 -1.97 -20.65 -4.83
CA PRO A 92 -2.97 -20.48 -5.89
C PRO A 92 -2.81 -19.15 -6.64
N ALA A 93 -3.12 -19.14 -7.93
CA ALA A 93 -2.85 -18.00 -8.80
C ALA A 93 -3.45 -16.65 -8.33
N PHE A 94 -4.60 -16.68 -7.66
CA PHE A 94 -5.29 -15.46 -7.20
C PHE A 94 -4.62 -14.78 -6.00
N VAL A 95 -3.75 -15.48 -5.27
CA VAL A 95 -2.98 -14.90 -4.15
C VAL A 95 -1.48 -14.75 -4.47
N ARG A 96 -1.01 -15.21 -5.64
CA ARG A 96 0.40 -15.09 -6.01
C ARG A 96 0.80 -13.63 -6.25
N VAL A 97 2.04 -13.32 -5.89
CA VAL A 97 2.67 -12.01 -6.13
C VAL A 97 2.58 -11.62 -7.61
N VAL A 98 2.85 -12.58 -8.51
CA VAL A 98 2.75 -12.40 -9.96
C VAL A 98 1.78 -13.43 -10.55
N SER A 99 0.78 -12.96 -11.28
CA SER A 99 -0.11 -13.82 -12.07
C SER A 99 -0.78 -13.04 -13.20
N ALA A 100 -1.19 -13.73 -14.27
CA ALA A 100 -1.85 -13.09 -15.40
C ALA A 100 -3.19 -12.42 -15.02
N GLY A 101 -3.88 -12.94 -14.00
CA GLY A 101 -5.12 -12.39 -13.47
C GLY A 101 -4.94 -11.33 -12.37
N ASN A 102 -3.70 -10.97 -12.01
CA ASN A 102 -3.40 -9.92 -11.05
C ASN A 102 -3.11 -8.61 -11.78
N LEU A 103 -3.96 -7.60 -11.60
CA LEU A 103 -3.80 -6.26 -12.18
C LEU A 103 -2.41 -5.67 -11.90
N LEU A 104 -1.86 -5.87 -10.70
CA LEU A 104 -0.55 -5.32 -10.34
C LEU A 104 0.62 -5.92 -11.13
N SER A 105 0.43 -7.10 -11.75
CA SER A 105 1.41 -7.70 -12.67
C SER A 105 1.43 -6.99 -14.03
N HIS A 106 0.40 -6.19 -14.35
CA HIS A 106 0.31 -5.42 -15.60
C HIS A 106 0.78 -3.97 -15.45
N VAL A 107 1.26 -3.56 -14.27
CA VAL A 107 1.90 -2.25 -14.08
C VAL A 107 3.16 -2.11 -14.94
N GLY A 108 3.90 -3.21 -15.14
CA GLY A 108 5.10 -3.23 -15.98
C GLY A 108 6.36 -2.67 -15.32
N HIS A 109 6.30 -2.33 -14.02
CA HIS A 109 7.45 -1.98 -13.19
C HIS A 109 7.18 -2.32 -11.72
N THR A 110 8.24 -2.32 -10.91
CA THR A 110 8.17 -2.65 -9.49
C THR A 110 7.47 -1.55 -8.67
N ILE A 111 6.50 -1.97 -7.86
CA ILE A 111 5.93 -1.20 -6.77
C ILE A 111 6.22 -1.97 -5.47
N LEU A 112 7.23 -1.52 -4.74
CA LEU A 112 7.75 -2.21 -3.56
C LEU A 112 6.64 -2.44 -2.52
N GLY A 113 6.47 -3.69 -2.10
CA GLY A 113 5.46 -4.11 -1.13
C GLY A 113 4.05 -4.32 -1.69
N MET A 114 3.79 -3.92 -2.93
CA MET A 114 2.53 -4.23 -3.62
C MET A 114 2.70 -5.41 -4.56
N ASN A 115 3.55 -5.28 -5.59
CA ASN A 115 3.88 -6.39 -6.50
C ASN A 115 5.23 -7.05 -6.19
N THR A 116 5.77 -6.75 -5.01
CA THR A 116 6.89 -7.48 -4.40
C THR A 116 6.56 -7.79 -2.95
N VAL A 117 7.23 -8.78 -2.37
CA VAL A 117 6.99 -9.22 -1.00
C VAL A 117 7.65 -8.26 0.00
N GLN A 118 6.93 -7.92 1.06
CA GLN A 118 7.49 -7.31 2.27
C GLN A 118 7.43 -8.27 3.45
N LEU A 119 8.48 -8.26 4.27
CA LEU A 119 8.58 -8.99 5.53
C LEU A 119 8.41 -8.01 6.70
N TYR A 120 7.76 -8.53 7.74
CA TYR A 120 7.52 -7.88 9.01
C TYR A 120 8.07 -8.76 10.11
N MET A 121 8.92 -8.24 10.98
CA MET A 121 9.47 -8.92 12.14
C MET A 121 8.92 -8.26 13.41
N LYS A 122 8.22 -9.03 14.24
CA LYS A 122 7.36 -8.50 15.31
C LYS A 122 7.74 -9.06 16.69
N VAL A 123 7.52 -8.21 17.69
CA VAL A 123 7.43 -8.56 19.12
C VAL A 123 5.99 -8.29 19.60
N PRO A 124 5.54 -8.85 20.74
CA PRO A 124 4.22 -8.57 21.30
C PRO A 124 3.93 -7.06 21.38
N GLY A 125 2.75 -6.65 20.91
CA GLY A 125 2.32 -5.26 20.84
C GLY A 125 2.78 -4.50 19.60
N SER A 126 3.56 -5.10 18.70
CA SER A 126 3.93 -4.47 17.42
C SER A 126 2.66 -4.22 16.58
N ARG A 127 2.45 -2.98 16.15
CA ARG A 127 1.20 -2.54 15.50
C ARG A 127 1.43 -2.01 14.10
N THR A 128 0.57 -2.45 13.18
CA THR A 128 0.27 -1.71 11.96
C THR A 128 -1.03 -0.95 12.22
N PRO A 129 -1.00 0.40 12.24
CA PRO A 129 -2.18 1.22 12.56
C PRO A 129 -3.26 1.10 11.48
N GLY A 130 -4.40 1.75 11.69
CA GLY A 130 -5.52 1.76 10.77
C GLY A 130 -5.18 2.34 9.41
N HIS A 131 -5.61 1.63 8.36
CA HIS A 131 -5.43 2.04 6.97
C HIS A 131 -6.39 1.27 6.05
N GLN A 132 -6.49 1.75 4.81
CA GLN A 132 -6.85 0.93 3.66
C GLN A 132 -5.58 0.74 2.82
N GLU A 133 -5.51 -0.35 2.06
CA GLU A 133 -4.38 -0.57 1.16
C GLU A 133 -4.26 0.54 0.11
N ASN A 134 -3.04 0.75 -0.39
CA ASN A 134 -2.78 1.71 -1.46
C ASN A 134 -3.71 1.45 -2.66
N ASN A 135 -4.40 2.50 -3.11
CA ASN A 135 -5.40 2.43 -4.18
C ASN A 135 -6.44 1.31 -3.97
N ASN A 136 -6.79 0.97 -2.72
CA ASN A 136 -7.79 -0.05 -2.37
C ASN A 136 -7.56 -1.44 -2.99
N PHE A 137 -6.31 -1.79 -3.31
CA PHE A 137 -5.98 -3.16 -3.76
C PHE A 137 -6.22 -4.18 -2.65
N CYS A 138 -6.49 -5.44 -3.03
CA CYS A 138 -6.55 -6.52 -2.05
C CYS A 138 -5.16 -6.77 -1.45
N SER A 139 -5.11 -7.33 -0.24
CA SER A 139 -3.87 -7.70 0.44
C SER A 139 -3.86 -9.19 0.78
N VAL A 140 -2.68 -9.79 0.68
CA VAL A 140 -2.40 -11.16 1.12
C VAL A 140 -1.37 -11.07 2.24
N ASN A 141 -1.68 -11.66 3.40
CA ASN A 141 -0.75 -11.73 4.52
C ASN A 141 -0.64 -13.16 5.04
N ILE A 142 0.59 -13.66 5.24
CA ILE A 142 0.85 -14.97 5.84
C ILE A 142 1.63 -14.76 7.13
N ASN A 143 1.15 -15.33 8.23
CA ASN A 143 1.89 -15.36 9.49
C ASN A 143 2.88 -16.53 9.47
N ILE A 144 4.16 -16.21 9.61
CA ILE A 144 5.25 -17.20 9.69
C ILE A 144 5.32 -17.84 11.09
N GLY A 145 4.85 -17.13 12.11
CA GLY A 145 4.93 -17.55 13.51
C GLY A 145 6.28 -17.25 14.17
N PRO A 146 6.52 -17.82 15.37
CA PRO A 146 5.66 -18.78 16.08
C PRO A 146 4.45 -18.18 16.81
N GLY A 147 4.45 -16.88 17.06
CA GLY A 147 3.36 -16.18 17.73
C GLY A 147 2.18 -15.85 16.81
N ASP A 148 1.07 -15.45 17.43
CA ASP A 148 -0.15 -15.06 16.72
C ASP A 148 -0.19 -13.56 16.41
N CYS A 149 -0.96 -13.20 15.39
CA CYS A 149 -1.41 -11.83 15.13
C CYS A 149 -2.91 -11.70 15.39
N GLU A 150 -3.33 -10.55 15.91
CA GLU A 150 -4.74 -10.19 16.04
C GLU A 150 -5.09 -9.12 15.03
N TRP A 151 -6.19 -9.36 14.31
CA TRP A 151 -6.71 -8.52 13.25
C TRP A 151 -8.02 -7.87 13.65
N PHE A 152 -8.20 -6.63 13.21
CA PHE A 152 -9.41 -5.86 13.35
C PHE A 152 -9.76 -5.27 11.99
N VAL A 153 -10.98 -5.51 11.55
CA VAL A 153 -11.36 -5.30 10.15
C VAL A 153 -12.76 -4.69 10.08
N VAL A 154 -12.90 -3.63 9.31
CA VAL A 154 -14.14 -2.88 9.08
C VAL A 154 -14.43 -2.88 7.57
N PRO A 155 -15.69 -3.17 7.15
CA PRO A 155 -16.06 -3.17 5.73
C PRO A 155 -15.77 -1.84 5.03
N GLU A 156 -15.46 -1.90 3.74
CA GLU A 156 -15.15 -0.73 2.91
C GLU A 156 -16.19 0.38 3.05
N GLY A 157 -17.49 0.06 3.02
CA GLY A 157 -18.56 1.08 3.08
C GLY A 157 -18.58 1.96 4.33
N TYR A 158 -17.81 1.64 5.37
CA TYR A 158 -17.67 2.46 6.58
C TYR A 158 -16.40 3.33 6.60
N TRP A 159 -15.57 3.32 5.56
CA TRP A 159 -14.33 4.09 5.53
C TRP A 159 -14.55 5.59 5.73
N GLY A 160 -15.66 6.14 5.22
CA GLY A 160 -16.05 7.54 5.45
C GLY A 160 -16.32 7.85 6.92
N VAL A 161 -16.95 6.92 7.67
CA VAL A 161 -17.18 7.08 9.11
C VAL A 161 -15.85 7.06 9.87
N LEU A 162 -14.92 6.19 9.48
CA LEU A 162 -13.59 6.15 10.09
C LEU A 162 -12.77 7.41 9.74
N ASN A 163 -12.93 7.94 8.53
CA ASN A 163 -12.36 9.23 8.16
C ASN A 163 -12.87 10.35 9.08
N ASP A 164 -14.18 10.41 9.31
CA ASP A 164 -14.78 11.42 10.21
C ASP A 164 -14.26 11.29 11.66
N PHE A 165 -14.02 10.07 12.14
CA PHE A 165 -13.38 9.86 13.44
C PHE A 165 -11.94 10.35 13.47
N CYS A 166 -11.15 10.09 12.42
CA CYS A 166 -9.80 10.62 12.32
C CYS A 166 -9.81 12.15 12.37
N GLU A 167 -10.65 12.82 11.56
CA GLU A 167 -10.76 14.28 11.54
C GLU A 167 -11.21 14.85 12.90
N LYS A 168 -12.22 14.25 13.54
CA LYS A 168 -12.66 14.63 14.91
C LYS A 168 -11.55 14.50 15.95
N ASN A 169 -10.58 13.63 15.72
CA ASN A 169 -9.41 13.44 16.59
C ASN A 169 -8.17 14.21 16.10
N ASN A 170 -8.31 15.11 15.11
CA ASN A 170 -7.22 15.86 14.47
C ASN A 170 -6.14 14.95 13.86
N LEU A 171 -6.57 13.87 13.20
CA LEU A 171 -5.72 12.91 12.52
C LEU A 171 -6.13 12.84 11.05
N ASN A 172 -5.16 12.71 10.15
CA ASN A 172 -5.44 12.46 8.75
C ASN A 172 -5.71 10.97 8.52
N PHE A 173 -6.83 10.62 7.88
CA PHE A 173 -7.20 9.23 7.63
C PHE A 173 -6.22 8.48 6.71
N LEU A 174 -5.74 9.13 5.65
CA LEU A 174 -4.90 8.50 4.62
C LEU A 174 -3.43 8.38 5.04
N MET A 175 -2.90 9.39 5.74
CA MET A 175 -1.47 9.56 6.01
C MET A 175 -1.12 9.52 7.49
N GLY A 176 -2.11 9.59 8.38
CA GLY A 176 -1.90 9.59 9.82
C GLY A 176 -1.66 8.20 10.41
N SER A 177 -1.15 8.17 11.64
CA SER A 177 -1.01 6.94 12.42
C SER A 177 -2.10 6.89 13.50
N TRP A 178 -3.12 6.07 13.29
CA TRP A 178 -4.31 6.02 14.14
C TRP A 178 -4.69 4.59 14.52
N TRP A 179 -5.17 4.41 15.76
CA TRP A 179 -5.62 3.14 16.31
C TRP A 179 -7.04 3.33 16.87
N PRO A 180 -8.07 2.78 16.22
CA PRO A 180 -9.46 3.03 16.61
C PRO A 180 -9.77 2.60 18.05
N ASN A 181 -10.58 3.42 18.75
CA ASN A 181 -11.23 2.99 19.97
C ASN A 181 -12.47 2.17 19.62
N LEU A 182 -12.51 0.90 20.02
CA LEU A 182 -13.61 0.00 19.68
C LEU A 182 -14.95 0.42 20.29
N GLU A 183 -14.94 1.12 21.42
CA GLU A 183 -16.16 1.70 22.03
C GLU A 183 -16.76 2.77 21.11
N ASP A 184 -15.94 3.68 20.57
CA ASP A 184 -16.41 4.72 19.65
C ASP A 184 -17.02 4.10 18.37
N LEU A 185 -16.42 3.03 17.85
CA LEU A 185 -16.95 2.30 16.69
C LEU A 185 -18.26 1.59 17.02
N TYR A 186 -18.37 0.99 18.21
CA TYR A 186 -19.59 0.34 18.68
C TYR A 186 -20.74 1.33 18.82
N GLU A 187 -20.51 2.48 19.46
CA GLU A 187 -21.51 3.55 19.60
C GLU A 187 -21.95 4.13 18.24
N ALA A 188 -21.06 4.14 17.25
CA ALA A 188 -21.37 4.55 15.88
C ALA A 188 -21.99 3.43 15.01
N ASN A 189 -22.32 2.26 15.59
CA ASN A 189 -22.85 1.09 14.87
C ASN A 189 -21.97 0.62 13.71
N VAL A 190 -20.64 0.74 13.86
CA VAL A 190 -19.67 0.24 12.88
C VAL A 190 -19.35 -1.22 13.21
N PRO A 191 -19.62 -2.19 12.32
CA PRO A 191 -19.27 -3.58 12.56
C PRO A 191 -17.76 -3.79 12.48
N VAL A 192 -17.21 -4.48 13.48
CA VAL A 192 -15.77 -4.83 13.53
C VAL A 192 -15.62 -6.35 13.56
N TYR A 193 -15.01 -6.91 12.52
CA TYR A 193 -14.55 -8.28 12.52
C TYR A 193 -13.23 -8.35 13.29
N ARG A 194 -13.14 -9.24 14.27
CA ARG A 194 -11.95 -9.43 15.10
C ARG A 194 -11.59 -10.91 15.15
N PHE A 195 -10.35 -11.25 14.81
CA PHE A 195 -9.91 -12.63 14.77
C PHE A 195 -8.40 -12.78 14.98
N ILE A 196 -7.97 -14.01 15.24
CA ILE A 196 -6.58 -14.39 15.41
C ILE A 196 -6.08 -15.10 14.16
N GLN A 197 -4.92 -14.67 13.66
CA GLN A 197 -4.16 -15.33 12.59
C GLN A 197 -2.98 -16.08 13.24
N ARG A 198 -3.06 -17.41 13.23
CA ARG A 198 -2.01 -18.29 13.77
C ARG A 198 -0.91 -18.55 12.73
N PRO A 199 0.23 -19.14 13.12
CA PRO A 199 1.27 -19.51 12.17
C PRO A 199 0.72 -20.41 11.04
N GLY A 200 1.04 -20.05 9.80
CA GLY A 200 0.54 -20.73 8.59
C GLY A 200 -0.81 -20.22 8.07
N ASP A 201 -1.59 -19.50 8.89
CA ASP A 201 -2.86 -18.92 8.43
C ASP A 201 -2.59 -17.76 7.44
N LEU A 202 -3.34 -17.75 6.34
CA LEU A 202 -3.35 -16.68 5.34
C LEU A 202 -4.58 -15.79 5.54
N VAL A 203 -4.35 -14.48 5.62
CA VAL A 203 -5.41 -13.46 5.66
C VAL A 203 -5.52 -12.81 4.28
N TRP A 204 -6.74 -12.83 3.74
CA TRP A 204 -7.12 -12.09 2.54
C TRP A 204 -7.90 -10.84 2.96
N ILE A 205 -7.34 -9.66 2.70
CA ILE A 205 -8.03 -8.39 2.87
C ILE A 205 -8.63 -8.00 1.52
N ASN A 206 -9.95 -7.92 1.47
CA ASN A 206 -10.67 -7.58 0.25
C ASN A 206 -10.55 -6.09 -0.08
N ALA A 207 -10.81 -5.72 -1.34
CA ALA A 207 -10.63 -4.37 -1.86
C ALA A 207 -11.29 -3.30 -0.96
N GLY A 208 -10.51 -2.29 -0.57
CA GLY A 208 -10.96 -1.15 0.24
C GLY A 208 -11.34 -1.46 1.68
N THR A 209 -11.12 -2.68 2.17
CA THR A 209 -11.41 -3.01 3.57
C THR A 209 -10.49 -2.22 4.50
N VAL A 210 -11.05 -1.54 5.50
CA VAL A 210 -10.27 -0.81 6.51
C VAL A 210 -9.81 -1.79 7.58
N HIS A 211 -8.54 -1.76 7.96
CA HIS A 211 -8.02 -2.70 8.94
C HIS A 211 -6.81 -2.18 9.73
N TRP A 212 -6.59 -2.80 10.89
CA TRP A 212 -5.40 -2.62 11.73
C TRP A 212 -5.03 -3.93 12.41
N VAL A 213 -3.75 -4.07 12.79
CA VAL A 213 -3.18 -5.35 13.22
C VAL A 213 -2.25 -5.16 14.41
N GLN A 214 -2.28 -6.09 15.37
CA GLN A 214 -1.24 -6.18 16.39
C GLN A 214 -0.68 -7.60 16.52
N ALA A 215 0.62 -7.72 16.76
CA ALA A 215 1.22 -8.98 17.18
C ALA A 215 0.84 -9.29 18.63
N ILE A 216 0.36 -10.50 18.88
CA ILE A 216 0.15 -11.04 20.23
C ILE A 216 1.43 -11.69 20.73
N GLY A 217 2.12 -12.43 19.86
CA GLY A 217 3.40 -13.08 20.16
C GLY A 217 4.57 -12.55 19.35
N TRP A 218 5.75 -13.15 19.54
CA TRP A 218 6.89 -12.97 18.63
C TRP A 218 6.61 -13.73 17.34
N CYS A 219 6.53 -13.01 16.23
CA CYS A 219 6.23 -13.61 14.94
C CYS A 219 6.85 -12.80 13.81
N ASN A 220 6.91 -13.42 12.64
CA ASN A 220 7.13 -12.69 11.40
C ASN A 220 5.88 -12.82 10.52
N ASN A 221 5.64 -11.84 9.65
CA ASN A 221 4.64 -11.95 8.58
C ASN A 221 5.28 -11.59 7.26
N ILE A 222 4.76 -12.17 6.18
CA ILE A 222 5.00 -11.68 4.82
C ILE A 222 3.70 -11.17 4.23
N ALA A 223 3.78 -10.10 3.45
CA ALA A 223 2.61 -9.56 2.77
C ALA A 223 2.95 -8.93 1.42
N TRP A 224 1.95 -8.86 0.55
CA TRP A 224 1.94 -8.17 -0.72
C TRP A 224 0.49 -7.88 -1.13
N ASN A 225 0.32 -7.08 -2.18
CA ASN A 225 -1.00 -6.79 -2.74
C ASN A 225 -1.28 -7.62 -3.99
N VAL A 226 -2.57 -7.81 -4.25
CA VAL A 226 -3.07 -8.36 -5.52
C VAL A 226 -4.27 -7.55 -5.97
N GLY A 227 -4.45 -7.41 -7.28
CA GLY A 227 -5.65 -6.84 -7.86
C GLY A 227 -6.40 -7.90 -8.63
N PRO A 228 -7.47 -8.50 -8.09
CA PRO A 228 -8.32 -9.39 -8.86
C PRO A 228 -8.91 -8.66 -10.07
N LEU A 229 -8.95 -9.33 -11.23
CA LEU A 229 -9.58 -8.83 -12.45
C LEU A 229 -11.12 -8.81 -12.32
N THR A 230 -11.63 -7.87 -11.54
CA THR A 230 -13.06 -7.72 -11.23
C THR A 230 -13.48 -6.26 -11.29
N ALA A 231 -14.75 -6.00 -11.65
CA ALA A 231 -15.32 -4.67 -11.66
C ALA A 231 -15.21 -3.97 -10.29
N CYS A 232 -15.40 -4.71 -9.19
CA CYS A 232 -15.32 -4.17 -7.83
C CYS A 232 -13.90 -3.64 -7.52
N GLN A 233 -12.87 -4.45 -7.76
CA GLN A 233 -11.48 -4.04 -7.52
C GLN A 233 -11.09 -2.82 -8.36
N TYR A 234 -11.42 -2.84 -9.66
CA TYR A 234 -11.06 -1.74 -10.55
C TYR A 234 -11.79 -0.45 -10.17
N LYS A 235 -13.10 -0.53 -9.87
CA LYS A 235 -13.90 0.60 -9.41
C LYS A 235 -13.28 1.25 -8.16
N LEU A 236 -13.06 0.48 -7.10
CA LEU A 236 -12.53 1.01 -5.84
C LEU A 236 -11.11 1.58 -5.98
N ALA A 237 -10.30 1.03 -6.89
CA ALA A 237 -8.98 1.55 -7.18
C ALA A 237 -9.01 2.89 -7.91
N VAL A 238 -9.91 3.05 -8.88
CA VAL A 238 -10.14 4.33 -9.59
C VAL A 238 -10.75 5.36 -8.64
N GLU A 239 -11.72 4.98 -7.81
CA GLU A 239 -12.32 5.89 -6.81
C GLU A 239 -11.28 6.42 -5.83
N ARG A 240 -10.43 5.54 -5.27
CA ARG A 240 -9.32 5.99 -4.41
C ARG A 240 -8.31 6.83 -5.17
N TYR A 241 -8.01 6.50 -6.43
CA TYR A 241 -7.08 7.27 -7.25
C TYR A 241 -7.55 8.72 -7.45
N GLU A 242 -8.84 8.93 -7.73
CA GLU A 242 -9.41 10.28 -7.85
C GLU A 242 -9.53 10.98 -6.49
N TRP A 243 -9.89 10.25 -5.42
CA TRP A 243 -9.88 10.82 -4.05
C TRP A 243 -8.49 11.30 -3.62
N ASN A 244 -7.46 10.51 -3.92
CA ASN A 244 -6.08 10.84 -3.62
C ASN A 244 -5.64 12.14 -4.30
N LYS A 245 -6.03 12.37 -5.57
CA LYS A 245 -5.78 13.65 -6.26
C LYS A 245 -6.40 14.83 -5.50
N LEU A 246 -7.65 14.69 -5.06
CA LEU A 246 -8.36 15.72 -4.30
C LEU A 246 -7.67 16.02 -2.96
N GLN A 247 -7.12 14.99 -2.31
CA GLN A 247 -6.42 15.09 -1.03
C GLN A 247 -4.92 15.43 -1.15
N ASN A 248 -4.40 15.63 -2.36
CA ASN A 248 -2.96 15.78 -2.63
C ASN A 248 -2.10 14.64 -2.04
N VAL A 249 -2.60 13.41 -2.14
CA VAL A 249 -1.89 12.19 -1.75
C VAL A 249 -1.45 11.46 -3.02
N LYS A 250 -0.20 11.03 -3.06
CA LYS A 250 0.31 10.21 -4.17
C LYS A 250 -0.44 8.88 -4.26
N SER A 251 -1.02 8.60 -5.43
CA SER A 251 -1.40 7.22 -5.76
C SER A 251 -0.16 6.45 -6.17
N ILE A 252 0.20 5.43 -5.40
CA ILE A 252 1.38 4.61 -5.71
C ILE A 252 1.12 3.71 -6.92
N VAL A 253 -0.15 3.30 -7.13
CA VAL A 253 -0.55 2.59 -8.36
C VAL A 253 -0.96 3.62 -9.43
N PRO A 254 -0.24 3.69 -10.56
CA PRO A 254 -0.54 4.63 -11.64
C PRO A 254 -1.72 4.10 -12.45
N MET A 255 -2.94 4.45 -12.04
CA MET A 255 -4.16 3.84 -12.56
C MET A 255 -4.39 4.12 -14.05
N VAL A 256 -3.92 5.25 -14.58
CA VAL A 256 -4.05 5.52 -16.02
C VAL A 256 -3.12 4.60 -16.80
N HIS A 257 -1.82 4.62 -16.48
CA HIS A 257 -0.82 3.73 -17.08
C HIS A 257 -1.21 2.25 -16.97
N LEU A 258 -1.66 1.81 -15.80
CA LEU A 258 -2.15 0.45 -15.57
C LEU A 258 -3.34 0.12 -16.48
N SER A 259 -4.32 1.02 -16.61
CA SER A 259 -5.51 0.78 -17.44
C SER A 259 -5.15 0.61 -18.92
N TRP A 260 -4.20 1.40 -19.43
CA TRP A 260 -3.69 1.23 -20.79
C TRP A 260 -2.97 -0.10 -20.99
N ASN A 261 -2.17 -0.54 -20.02
CA ASN A 261 -1.54 -1.86 -20.08
C ASN A 261 -2.55 -3.01 -19.99
N MET A 262 -3.58 -2.87 -19.15
CA MET A 262 -4.68 -3.84 -19.07
C MET A 262 -5.36 -3.99 -20.44
N ALA A 263 -5.62 -2.87 -21.12
CA ALA A 263 -6.25 -2.87 -22.44
C ALA A 263 -5.38 -3.55 -23.52
N ARG A 264 -4.05 -3.45 -23.40
CA ARG A 264 -3.09 -4.11 -24.30
C ARG A 264 -2.96 -5.61 -24.03
N ASN A 265 -3.00 -6.01 -22.76
CA ASN A 265 -2.54 -7.34 -22.34
C ASN A 265 -3.69 -8.31 -22.02
N ILE A 266 -4.89 -7.82 -21.72
CA ILE A 266 -5.96 -8.61 -21.11
C ILE A 266 -7.21 -8.61 -21.98
N LYS A 267 -7.72 -9.82 -22.27
CA LYS A 267 -9.06 -10.01 -22.82
C LYS A 267 -10.07 -10.03 -21.67
N VAL A 268 -10.87 -8.96 -21.56
CA VAL A 268 -11.87 -8.83 -20.48
C VAL A 268 -13.23 -9.33 -20.97
N SER A 269 -13.79 -10.32 -20.29
CA SER A 269 -15.10 -10.91 -20.61
C SER A 269 -16.24 -10.42 -19.71
N ASP A 270 -15.94 -9.84 -18.55
CA ASP A 270 -16.95 -9.21 -17.69
C ASP A 270 -17.37 -7.85 -18.28
N PRO A 271 -18.66 -7.67 -18.67
CA PRO A 271 -19.11 -6.45 -19.33
C PRO A 271 -18.91 -5.20 -18.48
N LYS A 272 -19.16 -5.30 -17.16
CA LYS A 272 -19.08 -4.14 -16.25
C LYS A 272 -17.64 -3.66 -16.09
N LEU A 273 -16.69 -4.57 -15.90
CA LEU A 273 -15.28 -4.25 -15.84
C LEU A 273 -14.78 -3.68 -17.18
N PHE A 274 -15.20 -4.29 -18.30
CA PHE A 274 -14.86 -3.80 -19.63
C PHE A 274 -15.30 -2.35 -19.83
N GLU A 275 -16.56 -2.02 -19.53
CA GLU A 275 -17.10 -0.67 -19.63
C GLU A 275 -16.30 0.33 -18.77
N MET A 276 -15.97 -0.04 -17.53
CA MET A 276 -15.20 0.83 -16.63
C MET A 276 -13.80 1.14 -17.18
N ILE A 277 -13.08 0.12 -17.67
CA ILE A 277 -11.75 0.30 -18.26
C ILE A 277 -11.87 1.13 -19.53
N LYS A 278 -12.77 0.76 -20.44
CA LYS A 278 -13.00 1.45 -21.72
C LYS A 278 -13.34 2.93 -21.50
N TYR A 279 -14.14 3.24 -20.49
CA TYR A 279 -14.46 4.61 -20.11
C TYR A 279 -13.24 5.39 -19.57
N CYS A 280 -12.37 4.75 -18.78
CA CYS A 280 -11.10 5.35 -18.36
C CYS A 280 -10.21 5.67 -19.58
N LEU A 281 -10.07 4.74 -20.52
CA LEU A 281 -9.31 4.95 -21.75
C LEU A 281 -9.89 6.11 -22.58
N LEU A 282 -11.22 6.16 -22.75
CA LEU A 282 -11.88 7.23 -23.49
C LEU A 282 -11.58 8.61 -22.87
N ARG A 283 -11.72 8.74 -21.55
CA ARG A 283 -11.45 9.99 -20.84
C ARG A 283 -9.99 10.43 -21.00
N THR A 284 -9.06 9.50 -20.83
CA THR A 284 -7.62 9.81 -20.85
C THR A 284 -7.11 10.05 -22.27
N LEU A 285 -7.62 9.32 -23.27
CA LEU A 285 -7.35 9.59 -24.68
C LEU A 285 -7.83 10.99 -25.07
N LYS A 286 -9.06 11.36 -24.71
CA LYS A 286 -9.59 12.71 -24.94
C LYS A 286 -8.73 13.79 -24.26
N GLN A 287 -8.28 13.55 -23.03
CA GLN A 287 -7.41 14.48 -22.30
C GLN A 287 -6.06 14.67 -23.01
N CYS A 288 -5.42 13.57 -23.42
CA CYS A 288 -4.16 13.63 -24.18
C CYS A 288 -4.34 14.38 -25.50
N GLN A 289 -5.37 14.06 -26.30
CA GLN A 289 -5.66 14.74 -27.57
C GLN A 289 -5.91 16.24 -27.36
N THR A 290 -6.78 16.60 -26.42
CA THR A 290 -7.12 18.00 -26.11
C THR A 290 -5.87 18.78 -25.69
N LEU A 291 -5.03 18.20 -24.82
CA LEU A 291 -3.80 18.85 -24.36
C LEU A 291 -2.80 19.00 -25.50
N ARG A 292 -2.62 17.94 -26.31
CA ARG A 292 -1.73 17.95 -27.46
C ARG A 292 -2.12 19.03 -28.47
N GLU A 293 -3.40 19.12 -28.82
CA GLU A 293 -3.93 20.16 -29.70
C GLU A 293 -3.74 21.56 -29.13
N ALA A 294 -4.02 21.76 -27.84
CA ALA A 294 -3.82 23.05 -27.18
C ALA A 294 -2.34 23.50 -27.17
N LEU A 295 -1.41 22.56 -27.01
CA LEU A 295 0.03 22.83 -27.08
C LEU A 295 0.46 23.20 -28.50
N ILE A 296 -0.01 22.48 -29.51
CA ILE A 296 0.25 22.78 -30.93
C ILE A 296 -0.31 24.15 -31.31
N ALA A 297 -1.55 24.45 -30.90
CA ALA A 297 -2.18 25.75 -31.15
C ALA A 297 -1.44 26.91 -30.49
N ALA A 298 -0.79 26.67 -29.34
CA ALA A 298 0.08 27.63 -28.67
C ALA A 298 1.51 27.69 -29.23
N GLY A 299 1.82 26.94 -30.30
CA GLY A 299 3.15 26.88 -30.90
C GLY A 299 4.20 26.19 -30.02
N LYS A 300 3.77 25.39 -29.02
CA LYS A 300 4.68 24.69 -28.12
C LYS A 300 5.14 23.38 -28.77
N GLU A 301 6.45 23.23 -28.91
CA GLU A 301 7.06 22.01 -29.44
C GLU A 301 6.78 20.82 -28.50
N ILE A 302 6.37 19.70 -29.10
CA ILE A 302 6.17 18.42 -28.45
C ILE A 302 7.24 17.47 -29.00
N ILE A 303 8.17 17.09 -28.14
CA ILE A 303 9.32 16.26 -28.52
C ILE A 303 8.97 14.79 -28.29
N TRP A 304 9.13 13.99 -29.32
CA TRP A 304 9.01 12.53 -29.20
C TRP A 304 10.09 12.00 -28.25
N HIS A 305 9.65 11.38 -27.15
CA HIS A 305 10.54 10.74 -26.18
C HIS A 305 10.44 9.23 -26.25
N GLY A 306 9.23 8.70 -26.47
CA GLY A 306 8.97 7.26 -26.37
C GLY A 306 9.07 6.76 -24.93
N ARG A 307 9.09 5.43 -24.79
CA ARG A 307 9.31 4.75 -23.50
C ARG A 307 10.27 3.59 -23.65
N THR A 308 11.05 3.36 -22.61
CA THR A 308 11.89 2.17 -22.47
C THR A 308 11.11 1.02 -21.85
N LYS A 309 11.59 -0.22 -22.06
CA LYS A 309 11.01 -1.40 -21.43
C LYS A 309 11.14 -1.27 -19.91
N GLU A 310 10.07 -1.58 -19.18
CA GLU A 310 10.01 -1.49 -17.70
C GLU A 310 10.21 -0.07 -17.13
N GLU A 311 10.10 0.97 -17.97
CA GLU A 311 10.08 2.35 -17.49
C GLU A 311 8.93 2.55 -16.50
N PRO A 312 9.18 3.16 -15.32
CA PRO A 312 8.12 3.50 -14.39
C PRO A 312 7.10 4.49 -14.98
N ALA A 313 5.93 4.57 -14.35
CA ALA A 313 5.02 5.68 -14.59
C ALA A 313 5.59 6.95 -13.92
N HIS A 314 5.36 8.10 -14.55
CA HIS A 314 5.87 9.38 -14.06
C HIS A 314 4.85 10.09 -13.19
N TYR A 315 5.35 10.87 -12.23
CA TYR A 315 4.54 11.65 -11.31
C TYR A 315 5.06 13.08 -11.27
N CYS A 316 4.17 14.03 -11.05
CA CYS A 316 4.56 15.42 -10.87
C CYS A 316 5.41 15.57 -9.60
N SER A 317 6.58 16.19 -9.73
CA SER A 317 7.49 16.48 -8.63
C SER A 317 6.92 17.40 -7.53
N ILE A 318 5.81 18.10 -7.81
CA ILE A 318 5.20 19.08 -6.90
C ILE A 318 3.97 18.53 -6.20
N CYS A 319 2.96 18.08 -6.96
CA CYS A 319 1.69 17.61 -6.41
C CYS A 319 1.52 16.09 -6.43
N GLU A 320 2.52 15.34 -6.91
CA GLU A 320 2.55 13.88 -6.94
C GLU A 320 1.42 13.20 -7.74
N VAL A 321 0.68 13.94 -8.57
CA VAL A 321 -0.27 13.36 -9.51
C VAL A 321 0.48 12.58 -10.60
N GLU A 322 -0.08 11.44 -11.02
CA GLU A 322 0.41 10.71 -12.20
C GLU A 322 0.35 11.62 -13.43
N VAL A 323 1.44 11.66 -14.20
CA VAL A 323 1.54 12.39 -15.47
C VAL A 323 1.68 11.37 -16.57
N PHE A 324 0.57 11.13 -17.27
CA PHE A 324 0.50 10.15 -18.35
C PHE A 324 0.73 10.82 -19.71
N ASP A 325 1.56 10.19 -20.53
CA ASP A 325 1.87 10.52 -21.93
C ASP A 325 2.63 11.84 -22.16
N LEU A 326 2.04 12.99 -21.81
CA LEU A 326 2.62 14.32 -22.06
C LEU A 326 3.32 14.86 -20.81
N LEU A 327 4.65 14.72 -20.76
CA LEU A 327 5.47 15.10 -19.60
C LEU A 327 6.01 16.52 -19.74
N PHE A 328 5.80 17.36 -18.72
CA PHE A 328 6.38 18.71 -18.68
C PHE A 328 7.70 18.67 -17.90
N VAL A 329 8.82 18.82 -18.59
CA VAL A 329 10.16 18.82 -17.98
C VAL A 329 10.82 20.17 -18.15
N THR A 330 11.58 20.64 -17.16
CA THR A 330 12.28 21.92 -17.31
C THR A 330 13.44 21.79 -18.30
N ASN A 331 13.77 22.88 -19.02
CA ASN A 331 14.89 22.91 -19.97
C ASN A 331 16.21 22.44 -19.34
N GLU A 332 16.48 22.85 -18.09
CA GLU A 332 17.66 22.43 -17.33
C GLU A 332 17.66 20.92 -17.08
N SER A 333 16.53 20.35 -16.65
CA SER A 333 16.44 18.91 -16.36
C SER A 333 16.55 18.05 -17.61
N ASN A 334 16.05 18.54 -18.75
CA ASN A 334 16.18 17.87 -20.04
C ASN A 334 17.65 17.87 -20.52
N SER A 335 18.33 19.03 -20.44
CA SER A 335 19.74 19.16 -20.81
C SER A 335 20.66 18.27 -19.97
N ARG A 336 20.37 18.16 -18.66
CA ARG A 336 21.11 17.29 -17.73
C ARG A 336 20.63 15.83 -17.71
N LYS A 337 19.63 15.48 -18.51
CA LYS A 337 18.97 14.15 -18.52
C LYS A 337 18.50 13.66 -17.15
N THR A 338 18.13 14.59 -16.26
CA THR A 338 17.55 14.28 -14.95
C THR A 338 16.02 14.22 -14.98
N TYR A 339 15.40 14.81 -16.02
CA TYR A 339 13.96 14.70 -16.34
C TYR A 339 13.02 14.87 -15.13
N ILE A 340 13.04 16.04 -14.49
CA ILE A 340 12.10 16.33 -13.40
C ILE A 340 10.72 16.61 -14.01
N VAL A 341 9.82 15.63 -13.88
CA VAL A 341 8.48 15.68 -14.47
C VAL A 341 7.53 16.54 -13.66
N HIS A 342 6.72 17.34 -14.35
CA HIS A 342 5.63 18.13 -13.81
C HIS A 342 4.34 17.81 -14.56
N CYS A 343 3.19 17.98 -13.90
CA CYS A 343 1.92 18.06 -14.60
C CYS A 343 1.76 19.44 -15.26
N GLN A 344 0.81 19.55 -16.20
CA GLN A 344 0.51 20.81 -16.88
C GLN A 344 0.25 21.96 -15.91
N ASP A 345 -0.58 21.75 -14.89
CA ASP A 345 -1.01 22.80 -13.97
C ASP A 345 0.16 23.37 -13.16
N CYS A 346 1.00 22.48 -12.62
CA CYS A 346 2.20 22.87 -11.89
C CYS A 346 3.22 23.55 -12.81
N ALA A 347 3.40 23.06 -14.04
CA ALA A 347 4.28 23.71 -15.01
C ALA A 347 3.81 25.13 -15.34
N ARG A 348 2.51 25.33 -15.57
CA ARG A 348 1.92 26.64 -15.86
C ARG A 348 1.93 27.60 -14.67
N LYS A 349 1.80 27.10 -13.43
CA LYS A 349 1.98 27.91 -12.22
C LYS A 349 3.39 28.48 -12.11
N THR A 350 4.40 27.74 -12.57
CA THR A 350 5.80 28.18 -12.58
C THR A 350 6.13 29.06 -13.79
N SER A 351 5.60 28.73 -14.96
CA SER A 351 5.81 29.46 -16.21
C SER A 351 4.52 29.43 -17.04
N GLY A 352 3.75 30.53 -16.99
CA GLY A 352 2.40 30.59 -17.56
C GLY A 352 2.31 30.19 -19.04
N ASN A 353 3.29 30.61 -19.84
CA ASN A 353 3.44 30.28 -21.26
C ASN A 353 4.38 29.09 -21.53
N LEU A 354 4.86 28.41 -20.48
CA LEU A 354 5.73 27.23 -20.55
C LEU A 354 7.09 27.48 -21.21
N GLU A 355 7.61 28.71 -21.27
CA GLU A 355 8.92 29.02 -21.87
C GLU A 355 10.06 28.15 -21.31
N ASN A 356 10.05 27.91 -20.01
CA ASN A 356 11.09 27.14 -19.31
C ASN A 356 10.91 25.63 -19.36
N PHE A 357 9.90 25.14 -20.11
CA PHE A 357 9.54 23.74 -20.18
C PHE A 357 9.69 23.17 -21.59
N VAL A 358 10.03 21.90 -21.67
CA VAL A 358 9.88 21.02 -22.83
C VAL A 358 8.72 20.08 -22.55
N VAL A 359 7.92 19.78 -23.57
CA VAL A 359 6.91 18.73 -23.50
C VAL A 359 7.44 17.48 -24.18
N LEU A 360 7.47 16.37 -23.45
CA LEU A 360 7.86 15.05 -23.96
C LEU A 360 6.62 14.20 -24.19
N GLU A 361 6.50 13.57 -25.36
CA GLU A 361 5.43 12.63 -25.70
C GLU A 361 5.95 11.19 -25.61
N GLN A 362 5.29 10.38 -24.79
CA GLN A 362 5.70 9.00 -24.53
C GLN A 362 5.05 7.98 -25.47
N TYR A 363 3.80 8.20 -25.85
CA TYR A 363 3.05 7.30 -26.73
C TYR A 363 2.63 8.03 -28.00
N LYS A 364 2.71 7.34 -29.14
CA LYS A 364 2.13 7.88 -30.37
C LYS A 364 0.62 7.91 -30.22
N MET A 365 -0.01 9.00 -30.64
CA MET A 365 -1.48 9.12 -30.56
C MET A 365 -2.17 7.99 -31.35
N GLU A 366 -1.58 7.60 -32.48
CA GLU A 366 -2.06 6.50 -33.31
C GLU A 366 -2.03 5.15 -32.57
N ASP A 367 -1.01 4.91 -31.73
CA ASP A 367 -0.91 3.71 -30.91
C ASP A 367 -1.99 3.71 -29.82
N LEU A 368 -2.22 4.84 -29.15
CA LEU A 368 -3.31 4.95 -28.16
C LEU A 368 -4.69 4.75 -28.81
N MET A 369 -4.94 5.33 -29.98
CA MET A 369 -6.18 5.12 -30.73
C MET A 369 -6.36 3.66 -31.12
N GLN A 370 -5.32 3.00 -31.63
CA GLN A 370 -5.37 1.60 -32.03
C GLN A 370 -5.67 0.68 -30.84
N VAL A 371 -5.03 0.90 -29.69
CA VAL A 371 -5.28 0.12 -28.47
C VAL A 371 -6.70 0.35 -27.98
N TYR A 372 -7.16 1.60 -27.99
CA TYR A 372 -8.54 1.90 -27.66
C TYR A 372 -9.47 1.10 -28.57
N ASP A 373 -9.35 1.19 -29.89
CA ASP A 373 -10.25 0.51 -30.83
C ASP A 373 -10.21 -1.02 -30.70
N GLN A 374 -9.03 -1.61 -30.50
CA GLN A 374 -8.87 -3.06 -30.36
C GLN A 374 -9.39 -3.60 -29.02
N PHE A 375 -9.43 -2.78 -27.97
CA PHE A 375 -9.95 -3.20 -26.68
C PHE A 375 -11.47 -3.37 -26.75
N THR A 376 -11.90 -4.59 -27.03
CA THR A 376 -13.31 -5.00 -27.21
C THR A 376 -13.67 -6.07 -26.20
N LEU A 377 -14.97 -6.18 -25.89
CA LEU A 377 -15.49 -7.17 -24.95
C LEU A 377 -15.19 -8.57 -25.49
N ALA A 378 -14.46 -9.37 -24.71
CA ALA A 378 -14.16 -10.75 -25.06
C ALA A 378 -15.40 -11.63 -24.82
N PRO A 379 -15.60 -12.70 -25.60
CA PRO A 379 -16.64 -13.68 -25.30
C PRO A 379 -16.39 -14.30 -23.91
N PRO A 380 -17.46 -14.72 -23.21
CA PRO A 380 -17.31 -15.45 -21.95
C PRO A 380 -16.45 -16.69 -22.19
N LEU A 381 -15.55 -16.98 -21.25
CA LEU A 381 -14.78 -18.22 -21.30
C LEU A 381 -15.76 -19.40 -21.27
N PRO A 382 -15.56 -20.45 -22.10
CA PRO A 382 -16.38 -21.65 -22.03
C PRO A 382 -16.32 -22.19 -20.60
N SER A 383 -17.48 -22.54 -20.04
CA SER A 383 -17.55 -23.07 -18.69
C SER A 383 -16.68 -24.32 -18.60
N ALA A 384 -15.77 -24.35 -17.63
CA ALA A 384 -15.04 -25.56 -17.26
C ALA A 384 -16.04 -26.51 -16.58
N SER A 385 -16.88 -27.14 -17.39
CA SER A 385 -17.86 -28.15 -17.01
C SER A 385 -17.87 -29.23 -18.08
N SER A 386 -16.94 -30.17 -17.94
CA SER A 386 -17.02 -31.54 -18.43
C SER A 386 -16.23 -32.41 -17.46
#